data_AF-A0A0J8UI42-F1
#
_entry.id   AF-A0A0J8UI42-F1
#
_cell.length_a   1.000
_cell.length_b   1.000
_cell.length_c   1.000
_cell.angle_alpha   90.00
_cell.angle_beta   90.00
_cell.angle_gamma   90.00
#
_symmetry.space_group_name_H-M   'P 1'
#
loop_
_entity.id
_entity.type
_entity.pdbx_description
1 polymer ?
#
loop_
_entity_poly.entity_id
_entity_poly.type
_entity_poly.pdbx_seq_one_letter_code
_entity_poly.pdbx_strand_id
1 'polypeptide(L)'
;MSVAGAGYVLSLWLGSPAAQAACTSGEEEDVYTTTCTPFLVPNSPSPFSGIPGNPDLPAVNLPGGGGAIPCTGHNAGECIGLAEEDAAEGPQPIPRSTISASP
;
A
#
# COMPACT_ATOMS: atom_id res chain seq x y z
N MET A 1 -28.36 53.04 -29.83
CA MET A 1 -26.96 53.17 -30.25
C MET A 1 -26.33 51.80 -30.27
N SER A 2 -25.78 51.41 -31.42
CA SER A 2 -24.95 50.23 -31.66
C SER A 2 -23.68 50.22 -30.81
N VAL A 3 -23.14 49.04 -30.48
CA VAL A 3 -21.77 48.67 -30.91
C VAL A 3 -21.68 47.15 -31.12
N ALA A 4 -21.26 46.76 -32.32
CA ALA A 4 -20.82 45.43 -32.69
C ALA A 4 -19.39 45.18 -32.18
N GLY A 5 -19.08 43.95 -31.77
CA GLY A 5 -17.72 43.56 -31.40
C GLY A 5 -17.47 42.11 -31.81
N ALA A 6 -17.05 41.93 -33.06
CA ALA A 6 -16.55 40.66 -33.57
C ALA A 6 -15.18 40.37 -32.92
N GLY A 7 -15.12 39.32 -32.10
CA GLY A 7 -13.89 38.76 -31.57
C GLY A 7 -13.87 37.27 -31.84
N TYR A 8 -13.30 36.87 -32.98
CA TYR A 8 -12.99 35.46 -33.26
C TYR A 8 -11.78 35.08 -32.40
N VAL A 9 -12.02 34.52 -31.21
CA VAL A 9 -10.96 33.91 -30.41
C VAL A 9 -10.82 32.47 -30.90
N LEU A 10 -9.84 32.24 -31.77
CA LEU A 10 -9.39 30.90 -32.11
C LEU A 10 -8.63 30.34 -30.90
N SER A 11 -9.40 29.78 -29.95
CA SER A 11 -8.83 29.03 -28.82
C SER A 11 -8.25 27.73 -29.36
N LEU A 12 -6.98 27.79 -29.76
CA LEU A 12 -6.13 26.62 -29.90
C LEU A 12 -5.96 26.01 -28.51
N TRP A 13 -6.93 25.18 -28.12
CA TRP A 13 -6.78 24.21 -27.04
C TRP A 13 -5.70 23.23 -27.49
N LEU A 14 -4.43 23.61 -27.31
CA LEU A 14 -3.39 22.63 -27.03
C LEU A 14 -3.75 22.08 -25.66
N GLY A 15 -4.67 21.11 -25.66
CA GLY A 15 -4.75 20.16 -24.56
C GLY A 15 -3.35 19.60 -24.42
N SER A 16 -2.66 19.97 -23.35
CA SER A 16 -1.50 19.24 -22.89
C SER A 16 -1.87 17.76 -22.97
N PRO A 17 -0.99 16.86 -23.45
CA PRO A 17 -1.26 15.44 -23.27
C PRO A 17 -1.47 15.26 -21.77
N ALA A 18 -2.73 15.10 -21.37
CA ALA A 18 -3.02 14.51 -20.09
C ALA A 18 -2.36 13.16 -20.23
N ALA A 19 -1.28 12.94 -19.48
CA ALA A 19 -0.95 11.61 -19.02
C ALA A 19 -2.25 11.15 -18.35
N GLN A 20 -3.12 10.53 -19.14
CA GLN A 20 -4.24 9.76 -18.64
C GLN A 20 -3.54 8.86 -17.65
N ALA A 21 -3.90 8.96 -16.37
CA ALA A 21 -3.32 8.12 -15.34
C ALA A 21 -3.22 6.71 -15.93
N ALA A 22 -2.01 6.23 -16.22
CA ALA A 22 -1.81 4.96 -16.90
C ALA A 22 -2.32 3.81 -16.01
N CYS A 23 -2.52 4.13 -14.74
CA CYS A 23 -3.01 3.30 -13.68
C CYS A 23 -4.39 3.74 -13.20
N THR A 24 -5.13 2.80 -12.63
CA THR A 24 -6.43 3.08 -12.02
C THR A 24 -6.28 3.98 -10.79
N SER A 25 -7.37 4.62 -10.38
CA SER A 25 -7.42 5.37 -9.11
C SER A 25 -7.00 4.45 -7.96
N GLY A 26 -5.98 4.87 -7.20
CA GLY A 26 -5.42 4.05 -6.11
C GLY A 26 -4.03 3.50 -6.40
N GLU A 27 -3.48 3.76 -7.59
CA GLU A 27 -2.18 3.27 -8.04
C GLU A 27 -1.36 4.41 -8.68
N GLU A 28 -0.03 4.33 -8.60
CA GLU A 28 0.90 5.16 -9.35
C GLU A 28 1.65 4.36 -10.41
N GLU A 29 2.04 5.02 -11.51
CA GLU A 29 2.87 4.40 -12.54
C GLU A 29 4.35 4.51 -12.15
N ASP A 30 5.02 3.36 -12.02
CA ASP A 30 6.47 3.33 -11.92
C ASP A 30 7.09 3.73 -13.27
N VAL A 31 7.73 4.90 -13.32
CA VAL A 31 8.28 5.48 -14.56
C VAL A 31 9.38 4.63 -15.19
N TYR A 32 10.04 3.76 -14.43
CA TYR A 32 11.15 2.93 -14.93
C TYR A 32 10.69 1.54 -15.38
N THR A 33 9.61 1.01 -14.79
CA THR A 33 9.10 -0.34 -15.07
C THR A 33 7.79 -0.33 -15.85
N THR A 34 7.12 0.83 -15.95
CA THR A 34 5.77 0.99 -16.55
C THR A 34 4.75 0.07 -15.88
N THR A 35 4.95 -0.26 -14.59
CA THR A 35 4.04 -1.07 -13.78
C THR A 35 3.27 -0.17 -12.84
N CYS A 36 1.96 -0.42 -12.73
CA CYS A 36 1.11 0.26 -11.77
C CYS A 36 1.30 -0.33 -10.38
N THR A 37 1.77 0.48 -9.43
CA THR A 37 1.95 0.10 -8.03
C THR A 37 0.84 0.72 -7.18
N PRO A 38 0.17 -0.05 -6.31
CA PRO A 38 -0.87 0.49 -5.46
C PRO A 38 -0.26 1.41 -4.39
N PHE A 39 -0.95 2.51 -4.08
CA PHE A 39 -0.51 3.45 -3.02
C PHE A 39 -0.43 2.78 -1.65
N LEU A 40 -1.23 1.73 -1.44
CA LEU A 40 -1.28 0.95 -0.20
C LEU A 40 -1.12 -0.52 -0.54
N VAL A 41 -0.36 -1.24 0.28
CA VAL A 41 -0.25 -2.70 0.17
C VAL A 41 -1.63 -3.32 0.43
N PRO A 42 -2.20 -4.07 -0.52
CA PRO A 42 -3.45 -4.77 -0.30
C PRO A 42 -3.26 -5.81 0.81
N ASN A 43 -4.11 -5.76 1.85
CA ASN A 43 -4.09 -6.70 2.98
C ASN A 43 -2.81 -6.66 3.82
N SER A 44 -2.29 -5.47 4.16
CA SER A 44 -1.27 -5.37 5.22
C SER A 44 -1.88 -5.80 6.56
N PRO A 45 -1.51 -6.95 7.15
CA PRO A 45 -1.92 -7.26 8.52
C PRO A 45 -1.35 -6.20 9.46
N SER A 46 -2.14 -5.77 10.43
CA SER A 46 -1.63 -4.94 11.52
C SER A 46 -0.72 -5.81 12.39
N PRO A 47 0.52 -5.39 12.68
CA PRO A 47 1.39 -6.14 13.59
C PRO A 47 0.88 -6.07 15.04
N PHE A 48 -0.03 -5.14 15.32
CA PHE A 48 -0.67 -4.97 16.63
C PHE A 48 -2.13 -5.43 16.63
N SER A 49 -2.53 -6.10 17.70
CA SER A 49 -3.89 -6.52 18.02
C SER A 49 -4.23 -6.13 19.47
N GLY A 50 -5.52 -6.12 19.82
CA GLY A 50 -5.96 -5.95 21.22
C GLY A 50 -5.72 -7.20 22.06
N ILE A 51 -5.58 -7.04 23.38
CA ILE A 51 -5.46 -8.17 24.33
C ILE A 51 -6.81 -8.60 24.88
N PRO A 52 -6.97 -9.89 25.26
CA PRO A 52 -8.12 -10.34 26.03
C PRO A 52 -8.27 -9.55 27.33
N GLY A 53 -9.47 -9.03 27.59
CA GLY A 53 -9.78 -8.23 28.78
C GLY A 53 -9.51 -6.73 28.64
N ASN A 54 -8.72 -6.29 27.66
CA ASN A 54 -8.55 -4.87 27.33
C ASN A 54 -8.19 -4.68 25.83
N PRO A 55 -9.20 -4.58 24.94
CA PRO A 55 -8.98 -4.48 23.50
C PRO A 55 -8.37 -3.13 23.08
N ASP A 56 -8.41 -2.12 23.94
CA ASP A 56 -7.84 -0.80 23.69
C ASP A 56 -6.31 -0.77 23.89
N LEU A 57 -5.76 -1.81 24.54
CA LEU A 57 -4.32 -1.95 24.71
C LEU A 57 -3.70 -2.70 23.51
N PRO A 58 -2.82 -2.05 22.74
CA PRO A 58 -2.13 -2.72 21.64
C PRO A 58 -1.16 -3.78 22.17
N ALA A 59 -1.05 -4.87 21.43
CA ALA A 59 -0.16 -5.98 21.72
C ALA A 59 0.32 -6.67 20.45
N VAL A 60 1.51 -7.27 20.53
CA VAL A 60 2.07 -8.13 19.46
C VAL A 60 1.94 -9.59 19.86
N ASN A 61 1.68 -10.47 18.89
CA ASN A 61 1.61 -11.90 19.15
C ASN A 61 3.01 -12.50 19.25
N LEU A 62 3.22 -13.45 20.18
CA LEU A 62 4.48 -14.20 20.21
C LEU A 62 4.55 -15.21 19.06
N PRO A 63 5.69 -15.31 18.37
CA PRO A 63 5.94 -16.41 17.44
C PRO A 63 5.84 -17.75 18.18
N GLY A 64 5.11 -18.70 17.61
CA GLY A 64 4.88 -20.02 18.20
C GLY A 64 3.65 -20.16 19.11
N GLY A 65 2.78 -19.15 19.19
CA GLY A 65 1.47 -19.26 19.86
C GLY A 65 1.51 -19.10 21.38
N GLY A 66 2.56 -18.45 21.92
CA GLY A 66 2.75 -18.23 23.36
C GLY A 66 1.87 -17.15 24.01
N GLY A 67 0.96 -16.52 23.27
CA GLY A 67 0.13 -15.41 23.73
C GLY A 67 0.49 -14.08 23.05
N ALA A 68 0.17 -12.95 23.70
CA ALA A 68 0.44 -11.60 23.19
C ALA A 68 1.11 -10.71 24.25
N ILE A 69 2.06 -9.88 23.83
CA ILE A 69 2.80 -8.93 24.68
C ILE A 69 2.10 -7.57 24.64
N PRO A 70 1.59 -7.05 25.78
CA PRO A 70 1.01 -5.72 25.82
C PRO A 70 2.09 -4.64 25.66
N CYS A 71 1.88 -3.74 24.69
CA CYS A 71 2.81 -2.68 24.31
C CYS A 71 2.67 -1.47 25.23
N THR A 72 2.92 -1.68 26.52
CA THR A 72 2.83 -0.64 27.55
C THR A 72 4.16 -0.46 28.26
N GLY A 73 4.48 0.79 28.61
CA GLY A 73 5.63 1.14 29.45
C GLY A 73 6.95 0.50 28.98
N HIS A 74 7.46 -0.45 29.77
CA HIS A 74 8.75 -1.11 29.55
C HIS A 74 8.77 -2.01 28.30
N ASN A 75 7.64 -2.62 27.95
CA ASN A 75 7.55 -3.58 26.86
C ASN A 75 7.35 -2.91 25.49
N ALA A 76 7.26 -1.58 25.43
CA ALA A 76 7.06 -0.85 24.18
C ALA A 76 8.20 -1.09 23.19
N GLY A 77 9.45 -1.14 23.66
CA GLY A 77 10.61 -1.42 22.79
C GLY A 77 10.60 -2.84 22.22
N GLU A 78 10.25 -3.83 23.05
CA GLU A 78 10.13 -5.23 22.62
C GLU A 78 8.99 -5.41 21.61
N CYS A 79 7.86 -4.77 21.84
CA CYS A 79 6.75 -4.74 20.90
C CYS A 79 7.13 -4.17 19.53
N ILE A 80 7.86 -3.06 19.50
CA ILE A 80 8.30 -2.45 18.24
C ILE A 80 9.24 -3.41 17.51
N GLY A 81 10.24 -3.96 18.21
CA GLY A 81 11.19 -4.89 17.59
C GLY A 81 10.51 -6.15 17.02
N LEU A 82 9.58 -6.76 17.76
CA LEU A 82 8.83 -7.92 17.28
C LEU A 82 7.89 -7.58 16.11
N ALA A 83 7.25 -6.42 16.13
CA ALA A 83 6.43 -5.95 15.03
C ALA A 83 7.24 -5.70 13.76
N GLU A 84 8.46 -5.17 13.90
CA GLU A 84 9.38 -4.95 12.78
C GLU A 84 9.91 -6.28 12.21
N GLU A 85 10.22 -7.25 13.05
CA GLU A 85 10.64 -8.59 12.62
C GLU A 85 9.53 -9.32 11.87
N ASP A 86 8.28 -9.27 12.34
CA ASP A 86 7.12 -9.88 11.64
C ASP A 86 6.89 -9.24 10.26
N ALA A 87 7.09 -7.93 10.15
CA ALA A 87 7.02 -7.22 8.87
C ALA A 87 8.20 -7.56 7.94
N ALA A 88 9.37 -7.87 8.49
CA ALA A 88 10.59 -8.18 7.74
C ALA A 88 10.63 -9.62 7.19
N GLU A 89 9.96 -10.58 7.84
CA GLU A 89 9.85 -11.98 7.38
C GLU A 89 9.26 -12.07 5.96
N GLY A 90 8.42 -11.10 5.57
CA GLY A 90 7.86 -11.01 4.23
C GLY A 90 6.98 -12.20 3.83
N PRO A 91 6.45 -12.20 2.60
CA PRO A 91 5.67 -13.33 2.11
C PRO A 91 6.54 -14.59 1.98
N GLN A 92 6.10 -15.69 2.59
CA GLN A 92 6.76 -16.99 2.43
C GLN A 92 6.92 -17.33 0.93
N PRO A 93 8.14 -17.63 0.45
CA PRO A 93 8.36 -17.93 -0.96
C PRO A 93 7.53 -19.14 -1.37
N ILE A 94 6.62 -18.95 -2.33
CA ILE A 94 5.83 -20.04 -2.89
C ILE A 94 6.70 -20.75 -3.95
N PRO A 95 7.14 -22.00 -3.73
CA PRO A 95 7.94 -22.70 -4.73
C PRO A 95 7.07 -23.03 -5.94
N ARG A 96 7.35 -22.41 -7.08
CA ARG A 96 6.69 -22.75 -8.35
C ARG A 96 7.44 -23.87 -9.05
N SER A 97 7.09 -25.11 -8.73
CA SER A 97 7.62 -26.31 -9.41
C SER A 97 6.78 -26.64 -10.64
N THR A 98 6.83 -25.81 -11.69
CA THR A 98 6.24 -26.17 -12.99
C THR A 98 7.34 -26.68 -13.92
N ILE A 99 7.52 -28.00 -13.97
CA ILE A 99 8.23 -28.65 -15.08
C ILE A 99 7.20 -28.75 -16.22
N SER A 100 7.30 -27.87 -17.22
CA SER A 100 6.52 -27.98 -18.44
C SER A 100 7.21 -28.98 -19.36
N ALA A 101 6.72 -30.21 -19.38
CA ALA A 101 7.02 -31.15 -20.46
C ALA A 101 6.03 -30.85 -21.60
N SER A 102 6.48 -30.12 -22.63
CA SER A 102 5.75 -30.11 -23.91
C SER A 102 5.95 -31.48 -24.59
N PRO A 103 4.89 -32.12 -25.12
CA PRO A 103 4.99 -33.36 -25.88
C PRO A 103 5.87 -33.24 -27.14
#